data_AF-A0A4Q5SYQ1-F1
#
_entry.id   AF-A0A4Q5SYQ1-F1
#
_cell.length_a   1.000
_cell.length_b   1.000
_cell.length_c   1.000
_cell.angle_alpha   90.00
_cell.angle_beta   90.00
_cell.angle_gamma   90.00
#
_symmetry.space_group_name_H-M   'P 1'
#
loop_
_entity.id
_entity.type
_entity.pdbx_description
1 polymer ?
#
loop_
_entity_poly.entity_id
_entity_poly.type
_entity_poly.pdbx_seq_one_letter_code
_entity_poly.pdbx_strand_id
1 'polypeptide(L)'
;MGRLFKTEEDSFTSSIFELLTYLPKDILWEVLTAASSVYHEQHLPAKPSPLLSFEFWPHWNPDSTENVNFVEPDLLLEFEDYHIIVEAKRDDFGETQWRGQWEKEVTSYCNQYQETFRKDVYLLAVAGLRPGQERQQAIKVDVLERFVPVSFTRWKDIRNVVLEITARVAKEPISVYSGVLHVLNSLLLAFRVHGFSSALLLNTLPQSYQINYTNLPRL
;
A
#
# COMPACT_ATOMS: atom_id res chain seq x y z
N MET A 1 17.04 -17.38 -0.37
CA MET A 1 16.18 -16.77 0.66
C MET A 1 15.64 -15.41 0.22
N GLY A 2 16.45 -14.45 -0.28
CA GLY A 2 15.95 -13.14 -0.72
C GLY A 2 14.90 -13.13 -1.86
N ARG A 3 14.89 -14.13 -2.76
CA ARG A 3 13.91 -14.23 -3.85
C ARG A 3 12.50 -14.65 -3.37
N LEU A 4 12.38 -15.33 -2.22
CA LEU A 4 11.07 -15.71 -1.65
C LEU A 4 10.38 -14.52 -0.97
N PHE A 5 11.12 -13.70 -0.21
CA PHE A 5 10.56 -12.54 0.47
C PHE A 5 10.10 -11.46 -0.52
N LYS A 6 10.88 -11.19 -1.58
CA LYS A 6 10.44 -10.30 -2.67
C LYS A 6 9.14 -10.80 -3.32
N THR A 7 9.02 -12.10 -3.63
CA THR A 7 7.76 -12.63 -4.19
C THR A 7 6.55 -12.52 -3.26
N GLU A 8 6.76 -12.60 -1.93
CA GLU A 8 5.66 -12.41 -0.98
C GLU A 8 5.26 -10.94 -0.82
N GLU A 9 6.23 -10.02 -0.83
CA GLU A 9 6.00 -8.57 -0.87
C GLU A 9 5.24 -8.18 -2.13
N ASP A 10 5.77 -8.58 -3.29
CA ASP A 10 5.18 -8.32 -4.61
C ASP A 10 3.74 -8.85 -4.70
N SER A 11 3.53 -10.10 -4.28
CA SER A 11 2.20 -10.71 -4.29
C SER A 11 1.24 -10.00 -3.35
N PHE A 12 1.72 -9.50 -2.21
CA PHE A 12 0.86 -8.79 -1.27
C PHE A 12 0.51 -7.39 -1.78
N THR A 13 1.50 -6.64 -2.27
CA THR A 13 1.32 -5.32 -2.85
C THR A 13 0.33 -5.37 -4.00
N SER A 14 0.52 -6.28 -4.95
CA SER A 14 -0.42 -6.45 -6.09
C SER A 14 -1.82 -6.84 -5.65
N SER A 15 -1.96 -7.84 -4.77
CA SER A 15 -3.28 -8.29 -4.29
C SER A 15 -4.09 -7.19 -3.60
N ILE A 16 -3.41 -6.29 -2.86
CA ILE A 16 -4.08 -5.18 -2.18
C ILE A 16 -4.35 -4.03 -3.14
N PHE A 17 -3.35 -3.53 -3.84
CA PHE A 17 -3.50 -2.33 -4.64
C PHE A 17 -4.36 -2.54 -5.87
N GLU A 18 -4.29 -3.70 -6.52
CA GLU A 18 -5.18 -4.01 -7.66
C GLU A 18 -6.65 -3.94 -7.22
N LEU A 19 -7.00 -4.58 -6.10
CA LEU A 19 -8.36 -4.52 -5.57
C LEU A 19 -8.77 -3.12 -5.13
N LEU A 20 -7.85 -2.31 -4.58
CA LEU A 20 -8.13 -0.91 -4.26
C LEU A 20 -8.49 -0.11 -5.53
N THR A 21 -7.87 -0.39 -6.67
CA THR A 21 -8.18 0.32 -7.93
C THR A 21 -9.58 0.03 -8.47
N TYR A 22 -10.21 -1.08 -8.05
CA TYR A 22 -11.60 -1.40 -8.42
C TYR A 22 -12.65 -0.67 -7.57
N LEU A 23 -12.24 0.03 -6.52
CA LEU A 23 -13.16 0.84 -5.72
C LEU A 23 -13.53 2.14 -6.45
N PRO A 24 -14.73 2.71 -6.19
CA PRO A 24 -15.06 4.06 -6.61
C PRO A 24 -13.98 5.05 -6.15
N LYS A 25 -13.69 6.04 -7.00
CA LYS A 25 -12.64 7.06 -6.78
C LYS A 25 -12.62 7.60 -5.35
N ASP A 26 -13.78 7.99 -4.82
CA ASP A 26 -13.86 8.61 -3.50
C ASP A 26 -13.54 7.62 -2.36
N ILE A 27 -13.86 6.33 -2.54
CA ILE A 27 -13.55 5.27 -1.57
C ILE A 27 -12.07 4.91 -1.64
N LEU A 28 -11.50 4.74 -2.85
CA LEU A 28 -10.06 4.56 -3.04
C LEU A 28 -9.30 5.69 -2.35
N TRP A 29 -9.72 6.94 -2.59
CA TRP A 29 -9.07 8.11 -2.02
C TRP A 29 -9.18 8.13 -0.50
N GLU A 30 -10.37 7.88 0.05
CA GLU A 30 -10.59 7.78 1.50
C GLU A 30 -9.64 6.77 2.14
N VAL A 31 -9.45 5.59 1.52
CA VAL A 31 -8.50 4.57 2.03
C VAL A 31 -7.08 5.13 2.07
N LEU A 32 -6.60 5.71 0.97
CA LEU A 32 -5.22 6.21 0.89
C LEU A 32 -4.99 7.37 1.88
N THR A 33 -5.91 8.32 1.97
CA THR A 33 -5.75 9.51 2.82
C THR A 33 -5.97 9.21 4.30
N ALA A 34 -7.00 8.44 4.65
CA ALA A 34 -7.28 8.14 6.05
C ALA A 34 -6.19 7.24 6.65
N ALA A 35 -5.72 6.23 5.89
CA ALA A 35 -4.66 5.35 6.38
C ALA A 35 -3.31 6.07 6.55
N SER A 36 -3.03 7.08 5.73
CA SER A 36 -1.78 7.85 5.83
C SER A 36 -1.82 8.96 6.89
N SER A 37 -2.99 9.52 7.18
CA SER A 37 -3.17 10.59 8.18
C SER A 37 -2.81 10.20 9.62
N VAL A 38 -2.61 8.91 9.89
CA VAL A 38 -2.19 8.40 11.21
C VAL A 38 -0.81 8.93 11.65
N TYR A 39 0.05 9.30 10.69
CA TYR A 39 1.46 9.61 10.96
C TYR A 39 1.82 11.10 10.85
N HIS A 40 1.04 11.91 10.12
CA HIS A 40 1.30 13.33 9.88
C HIS A 40 0.09 14.01 9.23
N GLU A 41 0.11 15.34 9.17
CA GLU A 41 -0.84 16.11 8.37
C GLU A 41 -0.80 15.65 6.91
N GLN A 42 -1.95 15.57 6.26
CA GLN A 42 -2.11 14.92 4.95
C GLN A 42 -1.21 15.56 3.87
N HIS A 43 -0.23 14.80 3.36
CA HIS A 43 0.64 15.24 2.24
C HIS A 43 0.16 14.80 0.87
N LEU A 44 -0.81 13.87 0.81
CA LEU A 44 -1.53 13.58 -0.42
C LEU A 44 -2.43 14.78 -0.80
N PRO A 45 -2.75 14.96 -2.09
CA PRO A 45 -3.67 15.98 -2.58
C PRO A 45 -4.95 16.16 -1.74
N ALA A 46 -5.45 17.39 -1.64
CA ALA A 46 -6.66 17.65 -0.84
C ALA A 46 -7.93 17.03 -1.44
N LYS A 47 -7.96 16.78 -2.76
CA LYS A 47 -9.14 16.27 -3.47
C LYS A 47 -8.80 15.07 -4.36
N PRO A 48 -9.72 14.11 -4.49
CA PRO A 48 -9.55 12.97 -5.38
C PRO A 48 -9.66 13.37 -6.86
N SER A 49 -8.61 13.05 -7.62
CA SER A 49 -8.62 13.04 -9.09
C SER A 49 -9.03 11.65 -9.62
N PRO A 50 -9.62 11.51 -10.82
CA PRO A 50 -9.82 10.19 -11.45
C PRO A 50 -8.51 9.43 -11.62
N LEU A 51 -8.51 8.13 -11.31
CA LEU A 51 -7.42 7.21 -11.63
C LEU A 51 -7.54 6.82 -13.11
N LEU A 52 -6.49 7.05 -13.89
CA LEU A 52 -6.44 6.76 -15.33
C LEU A 52 -5.80 5.40 -15.60
N SER A 53 -4.70 5.10 -14.91
CA SER A 53 -3.96 3.85 -15.08
C SER A 53 -3.18 3.49 -13.81
N PHE A 54 -2.72 2.25 -13.73
CA PHE A 54 -1.76 1.81 -12.73
C PHE A 54 -0.82 0.76 -13.34
N GLU A 55 0.42 0.72 -12.86
CA GLU A 55 1.43 -0.21 -13.36
C GLU A 55 2.26 -0.73 -12.18
N PHE A 56 2.35 -2.06 -12.05
CA PHE A 56 3.20 -2.71 -11.06
C PHE A 56 4.60 -2.93 -11.62
N TRP A 57 5.62 -2.67 -10.80
CA TRP A 57 7.03 -2.86 -11.13
C TRP A 57 7.45 -2.29 -12.50
N PRO A 58 7.13 -1.02 -12.82
CA PRO A 58 7.60 -0.43 -14.06
C PRO A 58 9.12 -0.33 -14.06
N HIS A 59 9.75 -0.58 -15.20
CA HIS A 59 11.19 -0.45 -15.36
C HIS A 59 11.54 0.95 -15.88
N TRP A 60 12.04 1.83 -15.01
CA TRP A 60 12.38 3.21 -15.37
C TRP A 60 13.86 3.41 -15.70
N ASN A 61 14.11 4.39 -16.57
CA ASN A 61 15.46 4.82 -16.94
C ASN A 61 16.24 5.28 -15.67
N PRO A 62 17.36 4.62 -15.32
CA PRO A 62 18.11 4.91 -14.11
C PRO A 62 19.07 6.09 -14.24
N ASP A 63 19.07 6.84 -15.35
CA ASP A 63 19.94 8.01 -15.54
C ASP A 63 19.89 8.96 -14.34
N SER A 64 21.04 9.52 -13.97
CA SER A 64 21.20 10.34 -12.75
C SER A 64 20.93 9.59 -11.43
N THR A 65 20.98 8.26 -11.44
CA THR A 65 21.01 7.41 -10.24
C THR A 65 22.27 6.54 -10.21
N GLU A 66 22.53 5.85 -9.11
CA GLU A 66 23.64 4.88 -9.01
C GLU A 66 23.31 3.51 -9.64
N ASN A 67 22.08 3.30 -10.11
CA ASN A 67 21.67 2.02 -10.71
C ASN A 67 22.12 1.93 -12.16
N VAL A 68 22.58 0.73 -12.57
CA VAL A 68 23.15 0.53 -13.91
C VAL A 68 22.11 0.07 -14.94
N ASN A 69 21.06 -0.64 -14.50
CA ASN A 69 20.11 -1.28 -15.42
C ASN A 69 18.76 -0.55 -15.49
N PHE A 70 18.10 -0.40 -14.33
CA PHE A 70 16.81 0.27 -14.19
C PHE A 70 16.55 0.59 -12.71
N VAL A 71 15.55 1.44 -12.48
CA VAL A 71 14.92 1.62 -11.17
C VAL A 71 13.48 1.13 -11.27
N GLU A 72 13.03 0.38 -10.26
CA GLU A 72 11.74 -0.31 -10.24
C GLU A 72 11.04 0.04 -8.92
N PRO A 73 10.10 1.00 -8.89
CA PRO A 73 9.19 1.14 -7.77
C PRO A 73 8.20 -0.03 -7.75
N ASP A 74 7.54 -0.27 -6.63
CA ASP A 74 6.55 -1.34 -6.57
C ASP A 74 5.28 -1.05 -7.39
N LEU A 75 4.85 0.21 -7.43
CA LEU A 75 3.62 0.60 -8.14
C LEU A 75 3.62 2.08 -8.50
N LEU A 76 3.17 2.38 -9.72
CA LEU A 76 2.78 3.72 -10.16
C LEU A 76 1.26 3.80 -10.26
N LEU A 77 0.66 4.79 -9.59
CA LEU A 77 -0.73 5.18 -9.78
C LEU A 77 -0.78 6.48 -10.57
N GLU A 78 -1.39 6.44 -11.76
CA GLU A 78 -1.58 7.61 -12.60
C GLU A 78 -2.98 8.18 -12.40
N PHE A 79 -3.08 9.36 -11.80
CA PHE A 79 -4.31 10.15 -11.77
C PHE A 79 -4.29 11.24 -12.84
N GLU A 80 -5.46 11.81 -13.14
CA GLU A 80 -5.60 12.93 -14.08
C GLU A 80 -4.70 14.12 -13.72
N ASP A 81 -4.68 14.53 -12.44
CA ASP A 81 -3.95 15.73 -11.99
C ASP A 81 -2.54 15.44 -11.44
N TYR A 82 -2.26 14.22 -10.98
CA TYR A 82 -1.03 13.88 -10.28
C TYR A 82 -0.67 12.39 -10.41
N HIS A 83 0.56 12.03 -10.08
CA HIS A 83 1.02 10.65 -9.96
C HIS A 83 1.38 10.33 -8.52
N ILE A 84 1.16 9.08 -8.11
CA ILE A 84 1.63 8.54 -6.83
C ILE A 84 2.55 7.37 -7.12
N ILE A 85 3.80 7.48 -6.65
CA ILE A 85 4.76 6.39 -6.61
C ILE A 85 4.57 5.67 -5.28
N VAL A 86 4.37 4.37 -5.31
CA VAL A 86 4.19 3.53 -4.12
C VAL A 86 5.42 2.67 -3.95
N GLU A 87 5.98 2.70 -2.75
CA GLU A 87 7.10 1.86 -2.32
C GLU A 87 6.68 1.11 -1.05
N ALA A 88 6.54 -0.20 -1.16
CA ALA A 88 6.00 -1.07 -0.15
C ALA A 88 7.09 -1.93 0.50
N LYS A 89 6.84 -2.37 1.73
CA LYS A 89 7.63 -3.39 2.40
C LYS A 89 6.72 -4.51 2.88
N ARG A 90 7.21 -5.74 2.96
CA ARG A 90 6.41 -6.92 3.33
C ARG A 90 5.70 -6.78 4.67
N ASP A 91 6.41 -6.24 5.66
CA ASP A 91 6.00 -6.20 7.06
C ASP A 91 5.99 -4.78 7.62
N ASP A 92 5.00 -4.46 8.44
CA ASP A 92 4.86 -3.14 9.09
C ASP A 92 6.07 -2.74 9.95
N PHE A 93 6.80 -3.73 10.47
CA PHE A 93 7.92 -3.57 11.41
C PHE A 93 9.19 -4.33 11.02
N GLY A 94 9.18 -5.02 9.87
CA GLY A 94 10.28 -5.87 9.42
C GLY A 94 11.30 -5.08 8.61
N GLU A 95 11.34 -5.33 7.30
CA GLU A 95 12.21 -4.59 6.38
C GLU A 95 11.88 -3.10 6.38
N THR A 96 12.92 -2.29 6.41
CA THR A 96 12.75 -0.86 6.66
C THR A 96 12.88 -0.07 5.38
N GLN A 97 12.01 0.92 5.25
CA GLN A 97 12.06 1.91 4.19
C GLN A 97 13.44 2.59 4.10
N TRP A 98 13.94 2.81 2.88
CA TRP A 98 15.24 3.44 2.61
C TRP A 98 15.09 4.70 1.76
N ARG A 99 15.51 5.85 2.32
CA ARG A 99 15.41 7.16 1.65
C ARG A 99 16.10 7.20 0.29
N GLY A 100 17.27 6.55 0.16
CA GLY A 100 18.01 6.53 -1.10
C GLY A 100 17.25 5.79 -2.20
N GLN A 101 16.38 4.84 -1.87
CA GLN A 101 15.50 4.21 -2.86
C GLN A 101 14.46 5.20 -3.39
N TRP A 102 13.81 5.96 -2.48
CA TRP A 102 12.84 6.98 -2.86
C TRP A 102 13.44 8.06 -3.77
N GLU A 103 14.66 8.51 -3.46
CA GLU A 103 15.38 9.50 -4.29
C GLU A 103 15.67 8.94 -5.69
N LYS A 104 16.04 7.66 -5.80
CA LYS A 104 16.27 6.98 -7.09
C LYS A 104 14.97 6.83 -7.89
N GLU A 105 13.88 6.42 -7.24
CA GLU A 105 12.57 6.24 -7.88
C GLU A 105 12.01 7.56 -8.41
N VAL A 106 12.00 8.61 -7.59
CA VAL A 106 11.54 9.92 -8.04
C VAL A 106 12.44 10.49 -9.12
N THR A 107 13.77 10.32 -9.03
CA THR A 107 14.69 10.75 -10.11
C THR A 107 14.38 10.03 -11.42
N SER A 108 14.18 8.70 -11.37
CA SER A 108 13.91 7.89 -12.56
C SER A 108 12.53 8.13 -13.14
N TYR A 109 11.54 8.42 -12.29
CA TYR A 109 10.24 8.94 -12.71
C TYR A 109 10.37 10.21 -13.55
N CYS A 110 11.30 11.11 -13.19
CA CYS A 110 11.51 12.34 -13.94
C CYS A 110 12.02 12.07 -15.35
N ASN A 111 12.94 11.12 -15.50
CA ASN A 111 13.47 10.69 -16.79
C ASN A 111 12.37 10.15 -17.72
N GLN A 112 11.31 9.57 -17.16
CA GLN A 112 10.23 8.95 -17.93
C GLN A 112 9.09 9.91 -18.29
N TYR A 113 8.72 10.82 -17.38
CA TYR A 113 7.45 11.55 -17.48
C TYR A 113 7.58 13.08 -17.60
N GLN A 114 8.71 13.69 -17.21
CA GLN A 114 8.78 15.15 -17.12
C GLN A 114 8.90 15.89 -18.44
N GLU A 115 9.44 15.25 -19.50
CA GLU A 115 9.53 15.91 -20.81
C GLU A 115 8.15 16.16 -21.42
N THR A 116 7.12 15.41 -21.00
CA THR A 116 5.80 15.42 -21.64
C THR A 116 4.67 15.93 -20.74
N PHE A 117 4.72 15.71 -19.41
CA PHE A 117 3.65 16.08 -18.49
C PHE A 117 4.18 16.72 -17.19
N ARG A 118 3.72 17.95 -16.89
CA ARG A 118 3.97 18.63 -15.61
C ARG A 118 2.91 18.25 -14.56
N LYS A 119 2.70 16.96 -14.32
CA LYS A 119 1.87 16.51 -13.19
C LYS A 119 2.66 16.59 -11.89
N ASP A 120 1.94 16.86 -10.80
CA ASP A 120 2.53 16.73 -9.48
C ASP A 120 2.78 15.25 -9.14
N VAL A 121 3.82 15.00 -8.35
CA VAL A 121 4.22 13.66 -7.97
C VAL A 121 4.29 13.58 -6.44
N TYR A 122 3.79 12.47 -5.92
CA TYR A 122 3.78 12.14 -4.50
C TYR A 122 4.38 10.76 -4.31
N LEU A 123 4.98 10.53 -3.15
CA LEU A 123 5.44 9.20 -2.76
C LEU A 123 4.61 8.68 -1.60
N LEU A 124 4.15 7.44 -1.70
CA LEU A 124 3.47 6.72 -0.63
C LEU A 124 4.32 5.52 -0.20
N ALA A 125 4.98 5.66 0.95
CA ALA A 125 5.73 4.58 1.57
C ALA A 125 4.79 3.72 2.42
N VAL A 126 4.67 2.43 2.08
CA VAL A 126 3.79 1.48 2.75
C VAL A 126 4.62 0.51 3.60
N ALA A 127 4.26 0.37 4.87
CA ALA A 127 4.91 -0.49 5.84
C ALA A 127 6.41 -0.17 6.04
N GLY A 128 7.15 -1.02 6.76
CA GLY A 128 8.57 -0.83 7.02
C GLY A 128 8.95 0.46 7.77
N LEU A 129 8.02 0.95 8.59
CA LEU A 129 8.12 2.25 9.27
C LEU A 129 8.82 2.13 10.61
N ARG A 130 10.07 2.61 10.68
CA ARG A 130 10.82 2.77 11.93
C ARG A 130 10.34 4.00 12.72
N PRO A 131 10.42 3.96 14.07
CA PRO A 131 10.22 5.15 14.88
C PRO A 131 11.11 6.31 14.44
N GLY A 132 10.54 7.50 14.23
CA GLY A 132 11.24 8.69 13.80
C GLY A 132 11.35 8.85 12.28
N GLN A 133 11.06 7.79 11.49
CA GLN A 133 11.12 7.85 10.04
C GLN A 133 9.97 8.65 9.44
N GLU A 134 8.83 8.73 10.14
CA GLU A 134 7.67 9.55 9.80
C GLU A 134 7.98 11.06 9.73
N ARG A 135 9.13 11.49 10.27
CA ARG A 135 9.60 12.87 10.17
C ARG A 135 10.15 13.22 8.78
N GLN A 136 10.44 12.22 7.94
CA GLN A 136 10.92 12.41 6.57
C GLN A 136 9.76 12.66 5.61
N GLN A 137 9.08 13.79 5.82
CA GLN A 137 7.84 14.17 5.18
C GLN A 137 7.99 14.63 3.72
N ALA A 138 9.22 14.82 3.28
CA ALA A 138 9.55 15.13 1.89
C ALA A 138 10.99 14.73 1.58
N ILE A 139 11.25 14.47 0.29
CA ILE A 139 12.60 14.30 -0.25
C ILE A 139 12.89 15.40 -1.25
N LYS A 140 14.12 15.92 -1.22
CA LYS A 140 14.60 16.86 -2.23
C LYS A 140 15.15 16.04 -3.39
N VAL A 141 14.68 16.30 -4.60
CA VAL A 141 15.23 15.68 -5.80
C VAL A 141 15.77 16.77 -6.70
N ASP A 142 17.07 16.73 -6.94
CA ASP A 142 17.77 17.83 -7.62
C ASP A 142 17.29 18.00 -9.06
N VAL A 143 16.97 16.91 -9.77
CA VAL A 143 16.41 16.97 -11.14
C VAL A 143 15.08 17.73 -11.19
N LEU A 144 14.29 17.68 -10.12
CA LEU A 144 13.02 18.41 -10.02
C LEU A 144 13.18 19.84 -9.53
N GLU A 145 14.34 20.18 -8.97
CA GLU A 145 14.56 21.40 -8.18
C GLU A 145 13.47 21.65 -7.12
N ARG A 146 12.76 20.61 -6.67
CA ARG A 146 11.64 20.70 -5.73
C ARG A 146 11.64 19.56 -4.72
N PHE A 147 10.87 19.76 -3.65
CA PHE A 147 10.58 18.72 -2.68
C PHE A 147 9.39 17.89 -3.16
N VAL A 148 9.54 16.57 -3.14
CA VAL A 148 8.45 15.62 -3.34
C VAL A 148 7.90 15.21 -1.97
N PRO A 149 6.61 15.44 -1.70
CA PRO A 149 6.00 15.02 -0.44
C PRO A 149 5.99 13.50 -0.32
N VAL A 150 6.28 13.04 0.89
CA VAL A 150 6.25 11.62 1.26
C VAL A 150 5.14 11.42 2.29
N SER A 151 4.21 10.55 1.96
CA SER A 151 3.21 10.01 2.87
C SER A 151 3.59 8.60 3.32
N PHE A 152 3.17 8.27 4.53
CA PHE A 152 3.46 6.98 5.16
C PHE A 152 2.17 6.31 5.58
N THR A 153 2.10 5.00 5.40
CA THR A 153 1.02 4.18 5.93
C THR A 153 1.55 2.80 6.32
N ARG A 154 0.76 2.04 7.07
CA ARG A 154 1.01 0.62 7.32
C ARG A 154 -0.09 -0.22 6.72
N TRP A 155 0.21 -1.48 6.44
CA TRP A 155 -0.79 -2.44 5.98
C TRP A 155 -1.95 -2.57 6.96
N LYS A 156 -1.66 -2.56 8.28
CA LYS A 156 -2.70 -2.58 9.31
C LYS A 156 -3.62 -1.35 9.24
N ASP A 157 -3.11 -0.17 8.87
CA ASP A 157 -3.86 1.07 8.85
C ASP A 157 -4.78 1.11 7.63
N ILE A 158 -4.27 0.70 6.45
CA ILE A 158 -5.10 0.46 5.25
C ILE A 158 -6.22 -0.52 5.58
N ARG A 159 -5.89 -1.66 6.18
CA ARG A 159 -6.88 -2.68 6.55
C ARG A 159 -7.93 -2.13 7.52
N ASN A 160 -7.54 -1.36 8.53
CA ASN A 160 -8.48 -0.80 9.51
C ASN A 160 -9.45 0.17 8.84
N VAL A 161 -8.98 1.03 7.93
CA VAL A 161 -9.87 1.90 7.14
C VAL A 161 -10.80 1.09 6.25
N VAL A 162 -10.30 0.05 5.57
CA VAL A 162 -11.15 -0.86 4.77
C VAL A 162 -12.22 -1.52 5.65
N LEU A 163 -11.88 -1.97 6.86
CA LEU A 163 -12.85 -2.53 7.82
C LEU A 163 -13.94 -1.52 8.21
N GLU A 164 -13.57 -0.28 8.49
CA GLU A 164 -14.50 0.80 8.85
C GLU A 164 -15.44 1.15 7.69
N ILE A 165 -14.90 1.30 6.49
CA ILE A 165 -15.69 1.55 5.28
C ILE A 165 -16.63 0.37 5.01
N THR A 166 -16.16 -0.88 5.15
CA THR A 166 -16.99 -2.09 5.00
C THR A 166 -18.17 -2.07 5.96
N ALA A 167 -17.91 -1.77 7.25
CA ALA A 167 -18.96 -1.72 8.27
C ALA A 167 -19.97 -0.59 8.03
N ARG A 168 -19.54 0.52 7.42
CA ARG A 168 -20.41 1.64 7.03
C ARG A 168 -21.28 1.25 5.83
N VAL A 169 -20.66 0.75 4.75
CA VAL A 169 -21.34 0.34 3.51
C VAL A 169 -22.32 -0.81 3.74
N ALA A 170 -22.01 -1.75 4.64
CA ALA A 170 -22.89 -2.88 4.95
C ALA A 170 -24.20 -2.49 5.65
N LYS A 171 -24.29 -1.27 6.20
CA LYS A 171 -25.53 -0.73 6.80
C LYS A 171 -26.46 -0.12 5.76
N GLU A 172 -25.95 0.19 4.56
CA GLU A 172 -26.74 0.74 3.47
C GLU A 172 -27.59 -0.35 2.80
N PRO A 173 -28.72 0.00 2.17
CA PRO A 173 -29.54 -0.96 1.44
C PRO A 173 -28.74 -1.73 0.38
N ILE A 174 -28.81 -3.06 0.43
CA ILE A 174 -27.98 -4.03 -0.34
C ILE A 174 -27.91 -3.73 -1.85
N SER A 175 -28.98 -3.15 -2.43
CA SER A 175 -29.09 -2.95 -3.87
C SER A 175 -28.16 -1.88 -4.47
N VAL A 176 -27.58 -0.99 -3.65
CA VAL A 176 -26.78 0.14 -4.17
C VAL A 176 -25.27 -0.14 -4.16
N TYR A 177 -24.79 -0.91 -3.19
CA TYR A 177 -23.35 -1.08 -2.94
C TYR A 177 -22.85 -2.51 -3.00
N SER A 178 -23.63 -3.47 -3.52
CA SER A 178 -23.23 -4.87 -3.56
C SER A 178 -21.86 -5.09 -4.22
N GLY A 179 -21.57 -4.41 -5.34
CA GLY A 179 -20.26 -4.47 -6.00
C GLY A 179 -19.11 -3.94 -5.13
N VAL A 180 -19.29 -2.76 -4.53
CA VAL A 180 -18.31 -2.16 -3.60
C VAL A 180 -18.06 -3.08 -2.41
N LEU A 181 -19.12 -3.62 -1.83
CA LEU A 181 -19.02 -4.53 -0.68
C LEU A 181 -18.28 -5.82 -1.02
N HIS A 182 -18.44 -6.37 -2.23
CA HIS A 182 -17.65 -7.52 -2.67
C HIS A 182 -16.17 -7.19 -2.78
N VAL A 183 -15.80 -6.05 -3.38
CA VAL A 183 -14.40 -5.62 -3.48
C VAL A 183 -13.78 -5.42 -2.09
N LEU A 184 -14.50 -4.74 -1.18
CA LEU A 184 -14.05 -4.54 0.19
C LEU A 184 -13.85 -5.87 0.95
N ASN A 185 -14.77 -6.82 0.80
CA ASN A 185 -14.62 -8.15 1.40
C ASN A 185 -13.45 -8.94 0.80
N SER A 186 -13.21 -8.80 -0.50
CA SER A 186 -12.04 -9.38 -1.18
C SER A 186 -10.74 -8.77 -0.68
N LEU A 187 -10.68 -7.46 -0.45
CA LEU A 187 -9.52 -6.79 0.18
C LEU A 187 -9.24 -7.38 1.57
N LEU A 188 -10.27 -7.52 2.40
CA LEU A 188 -10.14 -8.11 3.73
C LEU A 188 -9.72 -9.59 3.67
N LEU A 189 -10.13 -10.33 2.63
CA LEU A 189 -9.66 -11.68 2.37
C LEU A 189 -8.18 -11.69 1.96
N ALA A 190 -7.75 -10.81 1.05
CA ALA A 190 -6.36 -10.68 0.64
C ALA A 190 -5.45 -10.37 1.84
N PHE A 191 -5.83 -9.40 2.69
CA PHE A 191 -5.11 -9.15 3.95
C PHE A 191 -4.99 -10.42 4.82
N ARG A 192 -6.05 -11.21 4.94
CA ARG A 192 -6.02 -12.47 5.71
C ARG A 192 -5.08 -13.51 5.10
N VAL A 193 -5.13 -13.70 3.78
CA VAL A 193 -4.26 -14.65 3.06
C VAL A 193 -2.78 -14.31 3.24
N HIS A 194 -2.45 -13.03 3.29
CA HIS A 194 -1.08 -12.55 3.52
C HIS A 194 -0.68 -12.39 5.00
N GLY A 195 -1.51 -12.85 5.94
CA GLY A 195 -1.19 -12.92 7.37
C GLY A 195 -1.61 -11.69 8.21
N PHE A 196 -2.23 -10.68 7.61
CA PHE A 196 -2.70 -9.46 8.28
C PHE A 196 -4.12 -9.62 8.86
N SER A 197 -4.32 -10.65 9.69
CA SER A 197 -5.60 -10.91 10.38
C SER A 197 -5.81 -10.02 11.62
N SER A 198 -7.06 -9.85 12.06
CA SER A 198 -7.42 -9.17 13.31
C SER A 198 -7.47 -10.15 14.49
N ALA A 199 -7.12 -9.70 15.70
CA ALA A 199 -7.20 -10.50 16.95
C ALA A 199 -8.62 -11.07 17.24
N LEU A 200 -9.67 -10.45 16.72
CA LEU A 200 -11.04 -10.99 16.76
C LEU A 200 -11.14 -12.42 16.19
N LEU A 201 -10.29 -12.79 15.23
CA LEU A 201 -10.27 -14.12 14.61
C LEU A 201 -9.61 -15.18 15.50
N LEU A 202 -8.55 -14.84 16.25
CA LEU A 202 -7.93 -15.76 17.22
C LEU A 202 -8.95 -16.21 18.27
N ASN A 203 -9.89 -15.34 18.62
CA ASN A 203 -10.99 -15.65 19.54
C ASN A 203 -12.12 -16.50 18.90
N THR A 204 -12.10 -16.68 17.58
CA THR A 204 -13.05 -17.54 16.84
C THR A 204 -12.45 -18.88 16.42
N LEU A 205 -11.12 -19.05 16.55
CA LEU A 205 -10.52 -20.37 16.40
C LEU A 205 -11.04 -21.26 17.54
N PRO A 206 -11.38 -22.53 17.26
CA PRO A 206 -11.74 -23.46 18.32
C PRO A 206 -10.62 -23.46 19.36
N GLN A 207 -10.95 -23.16 20.62
CA GLN A 207 -10.01 -23.39 21.72
C GLN A 207 -9.57 -24.85 21.65
N SER A 208 -8.26 -25.07 21.72
CA SER A 208 -7.64 -26.38 21.59
C SER A 208 -8.46 -27.43 22.34
N TYR A 209 -8.98 -28.43 21.63
CA TYR A 209 -9.56 -29.60 22.26
C TYR A 209 -8.49 -30.19 23.18
N GLN A 210 -8.73 -30.18 24.49
CA GLN A 210 -7.92 -30.98 25.40
C GLN A 210 -8.14 -32.44 25.01
N ILE A 211 -7.15 -33.05 24.37
CA ILE A 211 -7.15 -34.48 24.13
C ILE A 211 -7.02 -35.14 25.51
N ASN A 212 -8.11 -35.71 26.00
CA ASN A 212 -8.08 -36.57 27.18
C ASN A 212 -7.37 -37.88 26.79
N TYR A 213 -6.10 -38.01 27.17
CA TYR A 213 -5.27 -39.19 26.93
C TYR A 213 -5.70 -40.44 27.73
N THR A 214 -6.82 -40.40 28.46
CA THR A 214 -7.28 -41.49 29.34
C THR A 214 -7.89 -42.68 28.60
N ASN A 215 -8.17 -42.60 27.30
CA ASN A 215 -8.85 -43.66 26.54
C ASN A 215 -8.06 -44.22 25.34
N LEU A 216 -6.73 -44.11 25.31
CA LEU A 216 -5.95 -44.80 24.29
C LEU A 216 -5.77 -46.28 24.67
N PRO A 217 -6.12 -47.26 23.79
CA PRO A 217 -5.80 -48.66 24.02
C PRO A 217 -4.28 -48.81 24.12
N ARG A 218 -3.80 -49.44 25.20
CA ARG A 218 -2.38 -49.82 25.31
C ARG A 218 -2.13 -50.93 24.28
N LEU A 219 -1.19 -50.68 23.36
CA LEU A 219 -0.54 -51.71 22.55
C LEU A 219 0.53 -52.42 23.40
#